data_AF-A0A246AL49-F1
#
_entry.id   AF-A0A246AL49-F1
#
_cell.length_a   1.000
_cell.length_b   1.000
_cell.length_c   1.000
_cell.angle_alpha   90.00
_cell.angle_beta   90.00
_cell.angle_gamma   90.00
#
_symmetry.space_group_name_H-M   'P 1'
#
loop_
_entity.id
_entity.type
_entity.pdbx_description
1 polymer ?
#
loop_
_entity_poly.entity_id
_entity_poly.type
_entity_poly.pdbx_seq_one_letter_code
_entity_poly.pdbx_strand_id
1 'polypeptide(L)'
;MTELQKLIDDFNALKIKERSGLTFLEIAKCPHLENVWSNILAFFCNPNNEHNLFDLILNSVFETAGNKVTINNFKNIRVRTEYPTDLGNRIDIVVFADNFILGIENKVDAGLYNDLQDYSNTIEGLATPQSLPAYKIVLSKNRTITTNGFTNIIYSDLIRNIKKNVGDFTAYSDTKYLIFLFDFLKNIENNINSQSMADNLEVINFFHNNIDKVNRLLEYHNKFNSDLIQKLNSIHSNVNQDELKTILTSINKQSQLGGPGRFTSQGSQLIKYNIVVNDISLFFQVGISDYKLVSHYWFSSDKYNYLTNKLENKGVKETTFEYDQTPEDIAKEITRQMNIIITVFDDETN
;
A
#
# COMPACT_ATOMS: atom_id res chain seq x y z
N MET A 1 -13.20 -3.35 -34.39
CA MET A 1 -12.59 -3.38 -33.04
C MET A 1 -13.67 -3.85 -32.07
N THR A 2 -13.41 -4.85 -31.22
CA THR A 2 -14.43 -5.33 -30.26
C THR A 2 -14.70 -4.24 -29.21
N GLU A 3 -15.89 -4.22 -28.61
CA GLU A 3 -16.24 -3.23 -27.57
C GLU A 3 -15.28 -3.26 -26.37
N LEU A 4 -14.77 -4.45 -26.03
CA LEU A 4 -13.77 -4.64 -24.97
C LEU A 4 -12.38 -4.11 -25.38
N GLN A 5 -11.98 -4.30 -26.65
CA GLN A 5 -10.72 -3.72 -27.13
C GLN A 5 -10.78 -2.20 -27.07
N LYS A 6 -11.91 -1.61 -27.49
CA LYS A 6 -12.12 -0.17 -27.36
C LYS A 6 -12.06 0.28 -25.89
N LEU A 7 -12.68 -0.48 -24.96
CA LEU A 7 -12.61 -0.18 -23.53
C LEU A 7 -11.16 -0.15 -23.02
N ILE A 8 -10.33 -1.12 -23.43
CA ILE A 8 -8.91 -1.20 -23.06
C ILE A 8 -8.13 -0.03 -23.67
N ASP A 9 -8.36 0.28 -24.94
CA ASP A 9 -7.70 1.38 -25.63
C ASP A 9 -8.05 2.74 -25.01
N ASP A 10 -9.34 2.96 -24.71
CA ASP A 10 -9.84 4.15 -24.02
C ASP A 10 -9.22 4.27 -22.61
N PHE A 11 -9.05 3.16 -21.88
CA PHE A 11 -8.38 3.15 -20.57
C PHE A 11 -6.88 3.49 -20.67
N ASN A 12 -6.17 2.89 -21.64
CA ASN A 12 -4.74 3.12 -21.85
C ASN A 12 -4.42 4.56 -22.30
N ALA A 13 -5.39 5.26 -22.88
CA ALA A 13 -5.26 6.66 -23.26
C ALA A 13 -5.41 7.65 -22.09
N LEU A 14 -5.87 7.18 -20.91
CA LEU A 14 -6.06 8.05 -19.74
C LEU A 14 -4.71 8.52 -19.19
N LYS A 15 -4.66 9.79 -18.76
CA LYS A 15 -3.50 10.30 -18.04
C LYS A 15 -3.61 9.94 -16.57
N ILE A 16 -3.16 8.74 -16.23
CA ILE A 16 -3.15 8.25 -14.86
C ILE A 16 -1.95 8.85 -14.13
N LYS A 17 -2.22 9.66 -13.10
CA LYS A 17 -1.20 10.12 -12.17
C LYS A 17 -0.85 8.96 -11.24
N GLU A 18 0.17 8.20 -11.61
CA GLU A 18 0.78 7.21 -10.73
C GLU A 18 1.50 7.94 -9.58
N ARG A 19 1.11 7.62 -8.35
CA ARG A 19 1.85 8.06 -7.16
C ARG A 19 3.08 7.16 -6.99
N SER A 20 4.05 7.25 -7.90
CA SER A 20 5.30 6.49 -7.82
C SER A 20 6.42 7.33 -7.20
N GLY A 21 7.36 6.66 -6.51
CA GLY A 21 8.55 7.26 -5.92
C GLY A 21 8.43 7.66 -4.44
N LEU A 22 9.51 7.38 -3.70
CA LEU A 22 9.68 7.76 -2.29
C LEU A 22 9.76 9.28 -2.14
N THR A 23 9.11 9.80 -1.12
CA THR A 23 9.23 11.18 -0.64
C THR A 23 10.52 11.37 0.15
N PHE A 24 10.91 12.62 0.39
CA PHE A 24 12.11 12.93 1.15
C PHE A 24 12.09 12.33 2.56
N LEU A 25 10.94 12.34 3.25
CA LEU A 25 10.82 11.77 4.59
C LEU A 25 10.86 10.24 4.60
N GLU A 26 10.37 9.59 3.56
CA GLU A 26 10.52 8.13 3.37
C GLU A 26 11.99 7.77 3.11
N ILE A 27 12.70 8.56 2.29
CA ILE A 27 14.15 8.42 2.06
C ILE A 27 14.91 8.60 3.38
N ALA A 28 14.53 9.60 4.17
CA ALA A 28 15.14 9.91 5.47
C ALA A 28 14.70 8.94 6.60
N LYS A 29 13.81 7.98 6.32
CA LYS A 29 13.26 7.01 7.30
C LYS A 29 12.55 7.65 8.49
N CYS A 30 11.96 8.83 8.31
CA CYS A 30 11.10 9.48 9.30
C CYS A 30 9.69 9.84 8.77
N PRO A 31 9.04 8.98 7.96
CA PRO A 31 7.83 9.35 7.24
C PRO A 31 6.62 9.63 8.16
N HIS A 32 6.65 9.16 9.40
CA HIS A 32 5.54 9.21 10.35
C HIS A 32 5.88 9.95 11.67
N LEU A 33 7.07 10.55 11.76
CA LEU A 33 7.48 11.20 13.01
C LEU A 33 6.67 12.50 13.23
N GLU A 34 5.85 12.49 14.27
CA GLU A 34 4.90 13.56 14.62
C GLU A 34 5.58 14.92 14.77
N ASN A 35 6.68 14.97 15.50
CA ASN A 35 7.49 16.18 15.69
C ASN A 35 8.11 16.71 14.38
N VAL A 36 8.51 15.83 13.46
CA VAL A 36 9.02 16.22 12.15
C VAL A 36 7.92 16.86 11.32
N TRP A 37 6.72 16.29 11.35
CA TRP A 37 5.55 16.87 10.67
C TRP A 37 5.16 18.21 11.28
N SER A 38 5.16 18.33 12.61
CA SER A 38 4.89 19.59 13.32
C SER A 38 5.87 20.69 12.91
N ASN A 39 7.17 20.37 12.77
CA ASN A 39 8.17 21.32 12.30
C ASN A 39 7.94 21.79 10.85
N ILE A 40 7.58 20.87 9.95
CA ILE A 40 7.30 21.20 8.54
C ILE A 40 6.01 22.04 8.44
N LEU A 41 4.95 21.64 9.14
CA LEU A 41 3.71 22.41 9.21
C LEU A 41 3.96 23.81 9.79
N ALA A 42 4.71 23.92 10.88
CA ALA A 42 5.06 25.20 11.48
C ALA A 42 5.85 26.10 10.52
N PHE A 43 6.74 25.52 9.71
CA PHE A 43 7.46 26.25 8.67
C PHE A 43 6.50 26.87 7.65
N PHE A 44 5.52 26.12 7.13
CA PHE A 44 4.57 26.63 6.15
C PHE A 44 3.40 27.45 6.74
N CYS A 45 3.12 27.32 8.04
CA CYS A 45 2.16 28.17 8.76
C CYS A 45 2.69 29.59 8.99
N ASN A 46 4.00 29.82 8.88
CA ASN A 46 4.58 31.15 9.11
C ASN A 46 4.76 31.90 7.77
N PRO A 47 3.89 32.85 7.42
CA PRO A 47 3.97 33.58 6.15
C PRO A 47 5.25 34.39 5.98
N ASN A 48 6.00 34.65 7.05
CA ASN A 48 7.26 35.39 7.02
C ASN A 48 8.49 34.51 6.73
N ASN A 49 8.31 33.20 6.57
CA ASN A 49 9.37 32.31 6.11
C ASN A 49 9.60 32.47 4.60
N GLU A 50 10.72 31.96 4.13
CA GLU A 50 11.21 32.08 2.75
C GLU A 50 10.39 31.33 1.67
N HIS A 51 9.27 30.69 2.03
CA HIS A 51 8.47 29.90 1.09
C HIS A 51 7.59 30.73 0.13
N ASN A 52 7.29 32.00 0.45
CA ASN A 52 6.43 32.88 -0.37
C ASN A 52 5.05 32.29 -0.71
N LEU A 53 4.55 31.38 0.12
CA LEU A 53 3.19 30.82 0.04
C LEU A 53 2.21 31.58 0.97
N PHE A 54 2.68 32.70 1.55
CA PHE A 54 1.92 33.58 2.43
C PHE A 54 1.09 32.77 3.45
N ASP A 55 -0.22 33.00 3.50
CA ASP A 55 -1.15 32.40 4.44
C ASP A 55 -1.84 31.13 3.93
N LEU A 56 -1.36 30.53 2.83
CA LEU A 56 -1.95 29.33 2.22
C LEU A 56 -2.34 28.27 3.25
N ILE A 57 -1.39 27.87 4.12
CA ILE A 57 -1.66 26.82 5.12
C ILE A 57 -2.62 27.29 6.20
N LEU A 58 -2.46 28.51 6.73
CA LEU A 58 -3.36 29.03 7.76
C LEU A 58 -4.79 29.15 7.23
N ASN A 59 -4.97 29.69 6.03
CA ASN A 59 -6.26 29.79 5.36
C ASN A 59 -6.88 28.41 5.13
N SER A 60 -6.09 27.44 4.63
CA SER A 60 -6.57 26.07 4.46
C SER A 60 -6.95 25.41 5.79
N VAL A 61 -6.22 25.67 6.88
CA VAL A 61 -6.59 25.17 8.22
C VAL A 61 -7.93 25.77 8.67
N PHE A 62 -8.10 27.09 8.58
CA PHE A 62 -9.34 27.74 9.00
C PHE A 62 -10.54 27.32 8.13
N GLU A 63 -10.38 27.26 6.81
CA GLU A 63 -11.42 26.78 5.89
C GLU A 63 -11.82 25.34 6.23
N THR A 64 -10.85 24.46 6.49
CA THR A 64 -11.13 23.07 6.85
C THR A 64 -11.83 22.95 8.20
N ALA A 65 -11.53 23.84 9.16
CA ALA A 65 -12.22 23.92 10.44
C ALA A 65 -13.62 24.58 10.35
N GLY A 66 -14.04 25.06 9.18
CA GLY A 66 -15.29 25.80 9.00
C GLY A 66 -15.27 27.23 9.55
N ASN A 67 -14.09 27.77 9.83
CA ASN A 67 -13.90 29.12 10.36
C ASN A 67 -13.61 30.11 9.22
N LYS A 68 -14.16 31.32 9.34
CA LYS A 68 -13.85 32.44 8.44
C LYS A 68 -12.95 33.42 9.17
N VAL A 69 -11.65 33.34 8.90
CA VAL A 69 -10.63 34.23 9.47
C VAL A 69 -9.96 34.98 8.33
N THR A 70 -9.86 36.30 8.45
CA THR A 70 -9.14 37.13 7.49
C THR A 70 -7.81 37.56 8.09
N ILE A 71 -6.71 37.21 7.42
CA ILE A 71 -5.36 37.51 7.88
C ILE A 71 -4.86 38.75 7.14
N ASN A 72 -5.03 39.92 7.76
CA ASN A 72 -4.74 41.21 7.11
C ASN A 72 -3.27 41.66 7.24
N ASN A 73 -2.51 41.08 8.17
CA ASN A 73 -1.15 41.48 8.46
C ASN A 73 -0.28 40.26 8.82
N PHE A 74 0.73 39.99 7.99
CA PHE A 74 1.65 38.89 8.22
C PHE A 74 2.80 39.25 9.16
N LYS A 75 3.16 40.54 9.27
CA LYS A 75 4.42 41.01 9.90
C LYS A 75 4.62 40.51 11.33
N ASN A 76 3.53 40.36 12.09
CA ASN A 76 3.58 39.96 13.49
C ASN A 76 3.25 38.48 13.72
N ILE A 77 3.02 37.72 12.65
CA ILE A 77 2.74 36.29 12.77
C ILE A 77 4.00 35.55 13.20
N ARG A 78 3.89 34.80 14.30
CA ARG A 78 4.96 33.97 14.85
C ARG A 78 4.41 32.57 15.09
N VAL A 79 5.21 31.56 14.76
CA VAL A 79 4.85 30.15 14.97
C VAL A 79 5.87 29.53 15.90
N ARG A 80 5.40 28.81 16.92
CA ARG A 80 6.20 28.05 17.88
C ARG A 80 5.78 26.60 17.86
N THR A 81 6.75 25.70 17.83
CA THR A 81 6.51 24.28 18.09
C THR A 81 6.79 23.94 19.55
N GLU A 82 6.25 22.83 20.03
CA GLU A 82 6.53 22.30 21.37
C GLU A 82 6.29 23.33 22.50
N TYR A 83 5.22 24.11 22.35
CA TYR A 83 4.93 25.24 23.23
C TYR A 83 4.57 24.75 24.63
N PRO A 84 5.32 25.12 25.68
CA PRO A 84 5.12 24.57 27.01
C PRO A 84 3.81 25.07 27.65
N THR A 85 3.16 24.21 28.40
CA THR A 85 2.05 24.56 29.30
C THR A 85 2.54 24.72 30.73
N ASP A 86 1.74 25.36 31.59
CA ASP A 86 2.06 25.52 33.01
C ASP A 86 2.11 24.19 33.76
N LEU A 87 1.41 23.15 33.26
CA LEU A 87 1.44 21.79 33.82
C LEU A 87 2.61 20.94 33.29
N GLY A 88 3.49 21.51 32.47
CA GLY A 88 4.69 20.85 31.96
C GLY A 88 4.48 20.00 30.71
N ASN A 89 3.29 20.04 30.10
CA ASN A 89 3.03 19.46 28.80
C ASN A 89 3.49 20.40 27.66
N ARG A 90 3.30 19.98 26.41
CA ARG A 90 3.66 20.76 25.22
C ARG A 90 2.55 20.68 24.16
N ILE A 91 2.22 21.82 23.56
CA ILE A 91 1.32 21.92 22.41
C ILE A 91 2.18 21.89 21.15
N ASP A 92 1.86 21.02 20.20
CA ASP A 92 2.70 20.77 19.02
C ASP A 92 2.99 22.04 18.21
N ILE A 93 1.98 22.87 17.96
CA ILE A 93 2.13 24.15 17.24
C ILE A 93 1.23 25.22 17.86
N VAL A 94 1.79 26.41 18.11
CA VAL A 94 1.05 27.62 18.48
C VAL A 94 1.41 28.75 17.53
N VAL A 95 0.39 29.36 16.92
CA VAL A 95 0.49 30.52 16.05
C VAL A 95 -0.04 31.75 16.79
N PHE A 96 0.81 32.77 16.85
CA PHE A 96 0.50 34.09 17.39
C PHE A 96 0.28 35.06 16.23
N ALA A 97 -0.87 35.71 16.17
CA ALA A 97 -1.17 36.76 15.22
C ALA A 97 -1.80 37.97 15.94
N ASP A 98 -1.90 39.10 15.25
CA ASP A 98 -2.50 40.32 15.82
C ASP A 98 -4.00 40.17 16.11
N ASN A 99 -4.67 39.23 15.45
CA ASN A 99 -6.12 39.05 15.52
C ASN A 99 -6.58 37.64 15.89
N PHE A 100 -5.67 36.72 16.22
CA PHE A 100 -6.01 35.39 16.73
C PHE A 100 -4.83 34.72 17.44
N ILE A 101 -5.16 33.74 18.29
CA ILE A 101 -4.24 32.68 18.71
C ILE A 101 -4.78 31.35 18.16
N LEU A 102 -3.91 30.54 17.56
CA LEU A 102 -4.25 29.21 17.05
C LEU A 102 -3.32 28.19 17.69
N GLY A 103 -3.89 27.21 18.40
CA GLY A 103 -3.18 26.00 18.82
C GLY A 103 -3.57 24.80 17.98
N ILE A 104 -2.58 24.02 17.56
CA ILE A 104 -2.75 22.78 16.81
C ILE A 104 -2.05 21.67 17.60
N GLU A 105 -2.80 20.63 17.94
CA GLU A 105 -2.28 19.33 18.37
C GLU A 105 -2.26 18.42 17.13
N ASN A 106 -1.10 17.88 16.80
CA ASN A 106 -0.81 17.15 15.58
C ASN A 106 -0.66 15.66 15.90
N LYS A 107 -1.59 14.79 15.47
CA LYS A 107 -1.56 13.34 15.73
C LYS A 107 -1.33 12.54 14.46
N VAL A 108 -0.17 11.89 14.34
CA VAL A 108 0.16 11.05 13.17
C VAL A 108 -0.25 9.60 13.41
N ASP A 109 0.49 8.88 14.25
CA ASP A 109 0.20 7.46 14.56
C ASP A 109 -0.30 7.24 15.99
N ALA A 110 -0.14 8.24 16.86
CA ALA A 110 -0.55 8.16 18.24
C ALA A 110 -2.06 8.44 18.41
N GLY A 111 -2.69 7.74 19.37
CA GLY A 111 -4.01 8.12 19.86
C GLY A 111 -3.98 9.48 20.57
N LEU A 112 -5.15 10.11 20.69
CA LEU A 112 -5.31 11.38 21.41
C LEU A 112 -5.48 11.12 22.91
N TYR A 113 -4.36 11.10 23.64
CA TYR A 113 -4.32 10.92 25.10
C TYR A 113 -3.91 12.21 25.84
N ASN A 114 -3.70 13.28 25.10
CA ASN A 114 -3.23 14.56 25.61
C ASN A 114 -4.27 15.23 26.52
N ASP A 115 -3.78 16.02 27.48
CA ASP A 115 -4.62 16.86 28.33
C ASP A 115 -5.14 18.08 27.56
N LEU A 116 -6.23 17.89 26.83
CA LEU A 116 -6.86 18.98 26.07
C LEU A 116 -7.37 20.11 26.96
N GLN A 117 -7.61 19.87 28.25
CA GLN A 117 -8.04 20.93 29.16
C GLN A 117 -6.87 21.88 29.44
N ASP A 118 -5.70 21.31 29.76
CA ASP A 118 -4.46 22.07 29.94
C ASP A 118 -4.12 22.88 28.68
N TYR A 119 -4.23 22.26 27.51
CA TYR A 119 -3.94 22.93 26.24
C TYR A 119 -4.94 24.06 25.97
N SER A 120 -6.22 23.79 26.19
CA SER A 120 -7.30 24.78 26.08
C SER A 120 -7.02 25.99 26.97
N ASN A 121 -6.72 25.77 28.25
CA ASN A 121 -6.44 26.83 29.21
C ASN A 121 -5.21 27.64 28.80
N THR A 122 -4.15 26.97 28.33
CA THR A 122 -2.94 27.63 27.85
C THR A 122 -3.24 28.53 26.65
N ILE A 123 -3.96 28.04 25.64
CA ILE A 123 -4.30 28.81 24.43
C ILE A 123 -5.21 30.00 24.77
N GLU A 124 -6.21 29.81 25.64
CA GLU A 124 -7.09 30.89 26.10
C GLU A 124 -6.34 31.94 26.93
N GLY A 125 -5.41 31.50 27.78
CA GLY A 125 -4.54 32.38 28.57
C GLY A 125 -3.65 33.26 27.71
N LEU A 126 -3.22 32.78 26.54
CA LEU A 126 -2.47 33.59 25.56
C LEU A 126 -3.35 34.60 24.83
N ALA A 127 -4.61 34.26 24.59
CA ALA A 127 -5.55 35.09 23.83
C ALA A 127 -6.20 36.19 24.69
N THR A 128 -6.47 35.90 25.97
CA THR A 128 -7.23 36.76 26.90
C THR A 128 -6.60 38.14 27.11
N PRO A 129 -5.28 38.30 27.36
CA PRO A 129 -4.68 39.61 27.60
C PRO A 129 -4.87 40.61 26.46
N GLN A 130 -5.05 40.11 25.24
CA GLN A 130 -5.25 40.90 24.01
C GLN A 130 -6.68 40.83 23.49
N SER A 131 -7.60 40.18 24.21
CA SER A 131 -9.00 39.94 23.80
C SER A 131 -9.12 39.33 22.40
N LEU A 132 -8.22 38.39 22.07
CA LEU A 132 -8.18 37.72 20.77
C LEU A 132 -9.07 36.47 20.75
N PRO A 133 -9.61 36.07 19.60
CA PRO A 133 -10.20 34.75 19.43
C PRO A 133 -9.13 33.64 19.55
N ALA A 134 -9.48 32.57 20.25
CA ALA A 134 -8.67 31.36 20.41
C ALA A 134 -9.23 30.23 19.55
N TYR A 135 -8.43 29.73 18.60
CA TYR A 135 -8.76 28.57 17.77
C TYR A 135 -7.94 27.36 18.24
N LYS A 136 -8.60 26.21 18.33
CA LYS A 136 -8.02 24.99 18.90
C LYS A 136 -8.30 23.82 17.97
N ILE A 137 -7.26 23.24 17.38
CA ILE A 137 -7.37 22.19 16.37
C ILE A 137 -6.68 20.93 16.85
N VAL A 138 -7.32 19.77 16.65
CA VAL A 138 -6.62 18.47 16.62
C VAL A 138 -6.54 18.05 15.17
N LEU A 139 -5.34 17.93 14.62
CA LEU A 139 -5.08 17.46 13.27
C LEU A 139 -4.70 15.98 13.32
N SER A 140 -5.45 15.10 12.64
CA SER A 140 -5.22 13.64 12.75
C SER A 140 -5.44 12.88 11.44
N LYS A 141 -5.01 11.61 11.38
CA LYS A 141 -5.29 10.73 10.21
C LYS A 141 -6.77 10.39 10.08
N ASN A 142 -7.42 10.14 11.21
CA ASN A 142 -8.81 9.70 11.29
C ASN A 142 -9.62 10.63 12.17
N ARG A 143 -10.95 10.60 12.02
CA ARG A 143 -11.85 11.37 12.88
C ARG A 143 -11.69 10.93 14.33
N THR A 144 -11.55 11.91 15.22
CA THR A 144 -11.39 11.72 16.65
C THR A 144 -12.35 12.62 17.40
N ILE A 145 -12.89 12.12 18.51
CA ILE A 145 -13.71 12.91 19.43
C ILE A 145 -12.78 13.83 20.21
N THR A 146 -13.09 15.13 20.20
CA THR A 146 -12.34 16.16 20.90
C THR A 146 -13.20 16.81 21.99
N THR A 147 -12.55 17.40 22.98
CA THR A 147 -13.19 18.12 24.09
C THR A 147 -12.61 19.54 24.20
N ASN A 148 -13.14 20.34 25.13
CA ASN A 148 -12.57 21.64 25.52
C ASN A 148 -12.44 22.65 24.36
N GLY A 149 -13.41 22.60 23.43
CA GLY A 149 -13.49 23.51 22.28
C GLY A 149 -12.53 23.19 21.15
N PHE A 150 -11.80 22.07 21.20
CA PHE A 150 -11.01 21.61 20.07
C PHE A 150 -11.89 21.12 18.92
N THR A 151 -11.55 21.51 17.70
CA THR A 151 -12.14 20.99 16.47
C THR A 151 -11.19 19.99 15.83
N ASN A 152 -11.69 18.79 15.53
CA ASN A 152 -10.89 17.81 14.80
C ASN A 152 -10.91 18.09 13.29
N ILE A 153 -9.73 18.20 12.69
CA ILE A 153 -9.51 18.20 11.26
C ILE A 153 -8.76 16.92 10.89
N ILE A 154 -9.15 16.25 9.81
CA ILE A 154 -8.38 15.13 9.27
C ILE A 154 -7.44 15.59 8.15
N TYR A 155 -6.24 14.99 8.08
CA TYR A 155 -5.22 15.37 7.08
C TYR A 155 -5.77 15.33 5.65
N SER A 156 -6.60 14.35 5.31
CA SER A 156 -7.14 14.20 3.95
C SER A 156 -8.01 15.39 3.52
N ASP A 157 -8.76 15.99 4.44
CA ASP A 157 -9.56 17.19 4.15
C ASP A 157 -8.68 18.44 4.10
N LEU A 158 -7.68 18.55 4.99
CA LEU A 158 -6.72 19.64 4.96
C LEU A 158 -5.91 19.65 3.65
N ILE A 159 -5.38 18.50 3.23
CA ILE A 159 -4.64 18.36 1.96
C ILE A 159 -5.51 18.78 0.77
N ARG A 160 -6.79 18.38 0.77
CA ARG A 160 -7.73 18.75 -0.30
C ARG A 160 -7.86 20.27 -0.39
N ASN A 161 -8.03 20.96 0.74
CA ASN A 161 -8.14 22.42 0.76
C ASN A 161 -6.82 23.11 0.42
N ILE A 162 -5.66 22.57 0.83
CA ILE A 162 -4.35 23.09 0.40
C ILE A 162 -4.20 22.97 -1.12
N LYS A 163 -4.48 21.79 -1.70
CA LYS A 163 -4.41 21.56 -3.15
C LYS A 163 -5.38 22.43 -3.95
N LYS A 164 -6.56 22.72 -3.39
CA LYS A 164 -7.54 23.64 -3.97
C LYS A 164 -7.02 25.08 -3.98
N ASN A 165 -6.45 25.53 -2.87
CA ASN A 165 -6.07 26.93 -2.67
C ASN A 165 -4.69 27.27 -3.25
N VAL A 166 -3.80 26.28 -3.45
CA VAL A 166 -2.42 26.52 -3.91
C VAL A 166 -2.34 27.25 -5.25
N GLY A 167 -3.35 27.09 -6.13
CA GLY A 167 -3.43 27.73 -7.44
C GLY A 167 -3.19 29.24 -7.38
N ASP A 168 -3.81 29.91 -6.39
CA ASP A 168 -3.74 31.36 -6.18
C ASP A 168 -2.34 31.84 -5.78
N PHE A 169 -1.47 30.94 -5.32
CA PHE A 169 -0.13 31.25 -4.81
C PHE A 169 0.99 30.81 -5.77
N THR A 170 0.68 30.03 -6.82
CA THR A 170 1.70 29.46 -7.73
C THR A 170 2.53 30.50 -8.48
N ALA A 171 1.97 31.68 -8.75
CA ALA A 171 2.66 32.75 -9.48
C ALA A 171 3.72 33.48 -8.64
N TYR A 172 3.64 33.38 -7.31
CA TYR A 172 4.48 34.14 -6.37
C TYR A 172 5.37 33.25 -5.50
N SER A 173 5.15 31.94 -5.52
CA SER A 173 5.85 31.01 -4.66
C SER A 173 7.29 30.76 -5.13
N ASP A 174 8.16 30.51 -4.18
CA ASP A 174 9.47 29.96 -4.49
C ASP A 174 9.30 28.49 -4.90
N THR A 175 9.75 28.16 -6.11
CA THR A 175 9.61 26.83 -6.69
C THR A 175 10.20 25.73 -5.82
N LYS A 176 11.30 26.00 -5.09
CA LYS A 176 11.92 25.05 -4.15
C LYS A 176 10.94 24.67 -3.04
N TYR A 177 10.32 25.67 -2.43
CA TYR A 177 9.39 25.42 -1.31
C TYR A 177 8.05 24.87 -1.77
N LEU A 178 7.62 25.17 -3.01
CA LEU A 178 6.48 24.51 -3.62
C LEU A 178 6.74 23.01 -3.83
N ILE A 179 7.94 22.63 -4.29
CA ILE A 179 8.36 21.22 -4.41
C ILE A 179 8.36 20.56 -3.03
N PHE A 180 8.93 21.20 -2.01
CA PHE A 180 8.93 20.66 -0.64
C PHE A 180 7.53 20.51 -0.06
N LEU A 181 6.63 21.46 -0.31
CA LEU A 181 5.24 21.34 0.11
C LEU A 181 4.59 20.13 -0.56
N PHE A 182 4.70 19.99 -1.88
CA PHE A 182 4.07 18.88 -2.58
C PHE A 182 4.67 17.52 -2.22
N ASP A 183 5.98 17.45 -1.97
CA ASP A 183 6.63 16.24 -1.45
C ASP A 183 6.11 15.89 -0.04
N PHE A 184 5.95 16.89 0.83
CA PHE A 184 5.38 16.69 2.16
C PHE A 184 3.90 16.26 2.12
N LEU A 185 3.06 16.89 1.30
CA LEU A 185 1.66 16.47 1.13
C LEU A 185 1.60 15.02 0.62
N LYS A 186 2.47 14.65 -0.32
CA LYS A 186 2.57 13.28 -0.80
C LYS A 186 2.99 12.32 0.31
N ASN A 187 3.91 12.72 1.19
CA ASN A 187 4.31 11.89 2.34
C ASN A 187 3.12 11.62 3.26
N ILE A 188 2.34 12.67 3.57
CA ILE A 188 1.12 12.50 4.36
C ILE A 188 0.16 11.55 3.65
N GLU A 189 -0.09 11.74 2.35
CA GLU A 189 -0.98 10.90 1.53
C GLU A 189 -0.58 9.41 1.52
N ASN A 190 0.72 9.13 1.43
CA ASN A 190 1.28 7.78 1.53
C ASN A 190 1.04 7.19 2.93
N ASN A 191 1.22 7.98 3.99
CA ASN A 191 1.09 7.53 5.39
C ASN A 191 -0.35 7.34 5.88
N ILE A 192 -1.34 7.95 5.21
CA ILE A 192 -2.77 7.76 5.52
C ILE A 192 -3.39 6.59 4.73
N ASN A 193 -2.58 5.79 4.03
CA ASN A 193 -3.05 4.75 3.10
C ASN A 193 -4.14 5.25 2.14
N SER A 194 -4.14 6.55 1.84
CA SER A 194 -5.07 7.07 0.84
C SER A 194 -4.50 6.72 -0.52
N GLN A 195 -4.79 5.51 -1.00
CA GLN A 195 -4.81 5.22 -2.44
C GLN A 195 -6.04 5.90 -3.07
N SER A 196 -6.34 7.13 -2.63
CA SER A 196 -7.51 7.85 -3.09
C SER A 196 -7.33 8.15 -4.57
N MET A 197 -8.25 7.65 -5.38
CA MET A 197 -8.34 7.97 -6.81
C MET A 197 -8.79 9.41 -7.05
N ALA A 198 -8.97 10.24 -6.01
CA ALA A 198 -9.46 11.62 -6.12
C ALA A 198 -8.58 12.49 -7.03
N ASP A 199 -7.28 12.23 -7.11
CA ASP A 199 -6.37 12.93 -8.02
C ASP A 199 -6.50 12.46 -9.50
N ASN A 200 -7.24 11.37 -9.76
CA ASN A 200 -7.45 10.76 -11.07
C ASN A 200 -8.92 10.84 -11.50
N LEU A 201 -9.48 12.06 -11.55
CA LEU A 201 -10.89 12.29 -11.95
C LEU A 201 -11.24 11.68 -13.31
N GLU A 202 -10.31 11.67 -14.27
CA GLU A 202 -10.51 11.01 -15.57
C GLU A 202 -10.74 9.51 -15.43
N VAL A 203 -9.99 8.85 -14.53
CA VAL A 203 -10.15 7.42 -14.23
C VAL A 203 -11.48 7.17 -13.55
N ILE A 204 -11.87 7.99 -12.56
CA ILE A 204 -13.17 7.88 -11.89
C ILE A 204 -14.31 8.01 -12.91
N ASN A 205 -14.27 9.04 -13.76
CA ASN A 205 -15.28 9.26 -14.79
C ASN A 205 -15.30 8.12 -15.82
N PHE A 206 -14.14 7.59 -16.20
CA PHE A 206 -14.05 6.43 -17.08
C PHE A 206 -14.78 5.22 -16.50
N PHE A 207 -14.57 4.91 -15.21
CA PHE A 207 -15.26 3.81 -14.54
C PHE A 207 -16.77 4.04 -14.45
N HIS A 208 -17.20 5.24 -14.07
CA HIS A 208 -18.64 5.58 -14.04
C HIS A 208 -19.30 5.41 -15.41
N ASN A 209 -18.64 5.87 -16.48
CA ASN A 209 -19.18 5.80 -17.84
C ASN A 209 -19.15 4.39 -18.44
N ASN A 210 -18.42 3.45 -17.85
CA ASN A 210 -18.25 2.10 -18.38
C ASN A 210 -18.58 1.00 -17.35
N ILE A 211 -19.33 1.32 -16.29
CA ILE A 211 -19.57 0.42 -15.15
C ILE A 211 -20.08 -0.96 -15.58
N ASP A 212 -21.03 -1.01 -16.53
CA ASP A 212 -21.60 -2.28 -16.99
C ASP A 212 -20.58 -3.16 -17.71
N LYS A 213 -19.71 -2.56 -18.53
CA LYS A 213 -18.66 -3.28 -19.25
C LYS A 213 -17.58 -3.78 -18.30
N VAL A 214 -17.21 -2.95 -17.32
CA VAL A 214 -16.25 -3.30 -16.27
C VAL A 214 -16.79 -4.46 -15.43
N ASN A 215 -18.05 -4.38 -14.99
CA ASN A 215 -18.70 -5.45 -14.24
C ASN A 215 -18.75 -6.76 -15.04
N ARG A 216 -19.09 -6.69 -16.33
CA ARG A 216 -19.08 -7.85 -17.22
C ARG A 216 -17.68 -8.45 -17.37
N LEU A 217 -16.65 -7.63 -17.55
CA LEU A 217 -15.26 -8.10 -17.62
C LEU A 217 -14.84 -8.80 -16.32
N LEU A 218 -15.17 -8.21 -15.16
CA LEU A 218 -14.92 -8.78 -13.84
C LEU A 218 -15.66 -10.11 -13.65
N GLU A 219 -16.89 -10.23 -14.13
CA GLU A 219 -17.67 -11.47 -14.07
C GLU A 219 -16.96 -12.59 -14.84
N TYR A 220 -16.53 -12.35 -16.09
CA TYR A 220 -15.82 -13.36 -16.88
C TYR A 220 -14.44 -13.68 -16.33
N HIS A 221 -13.73 -12.68 -15.79
CA HIS A 221 -12.48 -12.87 -15.05
C HIS A 221 -12.68 -13.84 -13.87
N ASN A 222 -13.70 -13.59 -13.05
CA ASN A 222 -14.01 -14.44 -11.88
C ASN A 222 -14.43 -15.86 -12.28
N LYS A 223 -15.22 -16.01 -13.34
CA LYS A 223 -15.58 -17.33 -13.89
C LYS A 223 -14.34 -18.07 -14.35
N PHE A 224 -13.48 -17.43 -15.15
CA PHE A 224 -12.27 -18.05 -15.66
C PHE A 224 -11.30 -18.47 -14.54
N ASN A 225 -11.14 -17.65 -13.50
CA ASN A 225 -10.36 -18.04 -12.31
C ASN A 225 -10.97 -19.24 -11.59
N SER A 226 -12.30 -19.30 -11.49
CA SER A 226 -12.99 -20.45 -10.90
C SER A 226 -12.78 -21.72 -11.72
N ASP A 227 -12.81 -21.63 -13.05
CA ASP A 227 -12.55 -22.75 -13.96
C ASP A 227 -11.11 -23.25 -13.83
N LEU A 228 -10.12 -22.36 -13.73
CA LEU A 228 -8.73 -22.73 -13.48
C LEU A 228 -8.55 -23.45 -12.14
N ILE A 229 -9.23 -22.98 -11.09
CA ILE A 229 -9.22 -23.64 -9.77
C ILE A 229 -9.85 -25.03 -9.85
N GLN A 230 -10.99 -25.17 -10.53
CA GLN A 230 -11.62 -26.47 -10.74
C GLN A 230 -10.71 -27.41 -11.52
N LYS A 231 -10.09 -26.92 -12.60
CA LYS A 231 -9.12 -27.68 -13.40
C LYS A 231 -7.92 -28.13 -12.57
N LEU A 232 -7.36 -27.25 -11.73
CA LEU A 232 -6.30 -27.60 -10.79
C LEU A 232 -6.73 -28.71 -9.82
N ASN A 233 -7.95 -28.65 -9.31
CA ASN A 233 -8.52 -29.69 -8.46
C ASN A 233 -8.70 -31.02 -9.20
N SER A 234 -9.17 -31.00 -10.44
CA SER A 234 -9.28 -32.21 -11.27
C SER A 234 -7.91 -32.81 -11.60
N ILE A 235 -6.89 -31.99 -11.89
CA ILE A 235 -5.52 -32.45 -12.08
C ILE A 235 -5.05 -33.20 -10.84
N HIS A 236 -5.22 -32.61 -9.67
CA HIS A 236 -4.84 -33.24 -8.40
C HIS A 236 -5.42 -34.63 -8.22
N SER A 237 -6.72 -34.79 -8.48
CA SER A 237 -7.43 -36.05 -8.32
C SER A 237 -6.99 -37.11 -9.33
N ASN A 238 -6.44 -36.69 -10.47
CA ASN A 238 -5.96 -37.56 -11.53
C ASN A 238 -4.45 -37.85 -11.47
N VAL A 239 -3.67 -37.14 -10.64
CA VAL A 239 -2.25 -37.47 -10.43
C VAL A 239 -2.16 -38.86 -9.79
N ASN A 240 -1.41 -39.77 -10.41
CA ASN A 240 -1.33 -41.17 -9.98
C ASN A 240 -0.40 -41.31 -8.76
N GLN A 241 -0.89 -40.91 -7.59
CA GLN A 241 -0.13 -40.95 -6.35
C GLN A 241 0.21 -42.38 -5.92
N ASP A 242 -0.61 -43.36 -6.28
CA ASP A 242 -0.37 -44.76 -5.94
C ASP A 242 0.82 -45.30 -6.73
N GLU A 243 0.94 -44.99 -8.03
CA GLU A 243 2.13 -45.29 -8.83
C GLU A 243 3.39 -44.67 -8.22
N LEU A 244 3.35 -43.38 -7.87
CA LEU A 244 4.50 -42.69 -7.27
C LEU A 244 4.92 -43.33 -5.93
N LYS A 245 3.94 -43.69 -5.09
CA LYS A 245 4.20 -44.41 -3.83
C LYS A 245 4.77 -45.80 -4.08
N THR A 246 4.24 -46.56 -5.03
CA THR A 246 4.74 -47.89 -5.39
C THR A 246 6.21 -47.82 -5.80
N ILE A 247 6.57 -46.86 -6.66
CA ILE A 247 7.96 -46.67 -7.09
C ILE A 247 8.84 -46.31 -5.89
N LEU A 248 8.43 -45.35 -5.05
CA LEU A 248 9.19 -44.97 -3.86
C LEU A 248 9.41 -46.15 -2.89
N THR A 249 8.41 -47.02 -2.70
CA THR A 249 8.55 -48.21 -1.85
C THR A 249 9.38 -49.33 -2.47
N SER A 250 9.55 -49.34 -3.80
CA SER A 250 10.41 -50.31 -4.48
C SER A 250 11.90 -49.98 -4.36
N ILE A 251 12.23 -48.74 -4.00
CA ILE A 251 13.60 -48.30 -3.77
C ILE A 251 14.05 -48.80 -2.40
N ASN A 252 15.22 -49.44 -2.33
CA ASN A 252 15.82 -49.93 -1.09
C ASN A 252 16.49 -48.83 -0.26
N LYS A 253 15.82 -47.68 -0.07
CA LYS A 253 16.33 -46.44 0.57
C LYS A 253 15.24 -45.80 1.42
N GLN A 254 15.61 -44.87 2.31
CA GLN A 254 14.60 -44.08 3.04
C GLN A 254 13.89 -43.16 2.05
N SER A 255 12.59 -43.33 1.86
CA SER A 255 11.85 -42.57 0.86
C SER A 255 10.50 -42.09 1.40
N GLN A 256 10.04 -40.94 0.92
CA GLN A 256 8.76 -40.36 1.32
C GLN A 256 8.18 -39.52 0.18
N LEU A 257 6.86 -39.66 -0.02
CA LEU A 257 6.06 -38.68 -0.75
C LEU A 257 5.25 -37.86 0.27
N GLY A 258 5.70 -36.64 0.55
CA GLY A 258 4.99 -35.66 1.35
C GLY A 258 3.94 -34.91 0.53
N GLY A 259 2.79 -34.65 1.14
CA GLY A 259 1.65 -34.03 0.47
C GLY A 259 0.80 -35.03 -0.32
N PRO A 260 0.00 -34.56 -1.28
CA PRO A 260 -0.10 -33.17 -1.73
C PRO A 260 -0.72 -32.23 -0.68
N GLY A 261 -0.03 -31.14 -0.39
CA GLY A 261 -0.57 -30.04 0.41
C GLY A 261 -1.28 -29.01 -0.47
N ARG A 262 -2.39 -28.45 0.03
CA ARG A 262 -3.12 -27.32 -0.57
C ARG A 262 -2.58 -26.01 0.02
N PHE A 263 -2.23 -25.07 -0.84
CA PHE A 263 -1.73 -23.76 -0.42
C PHE A 263 -2.36 -22.65 -1.26
N THR A 264 -2.32 -21.45 -0.71
CA THR A 264 -2.64 -20.21 -1.41
C THR A 264 -1.42 -19.31 -1.31
N SER A 265 -0.92 -18.83 -2.46
CA SER A 265 0.18 -17.87 -2.53
C SER A 265 -0.28 -16.66 -3.33
N GLN A 266 -0.19 -15.47 -2.73
CA GLN A 266 -0.62 -14.20 -3.35
C GLN A 266 -2.07 -14.26 -3.92
N GLY A 267 -2.95 -15.04 -3.29
CA GLY A 267 -4.34 -15.24 -3.72
C GLY A 267 -4.57 -16.38 -4.72
N SER A 268 -3.51 -16.92 -5.33
CA SER A 268 -3.59 -18.06 -6.26
C SER A 268 -3.48 -19.40 -5.54
N GLN A 269 -4.35 -20.35 -5.90
CA GLN A 269 -4.28 -21.72 -5.38
C GLN A 269 -3.15 -22.52 -6.04
N LEU A 270 -2.53 -23.39 -5.25
CA LEU A 270 -1.48 -24.30 -5.72
C LEU A 270 -1.50 -25.64 -4.96
N ILE A 271 -0.85 -26.63 -5.60
CA ILE A 271 -0.64 -27.98 -5.11
C ILE A 271 0.85 -28.20 -5.00
N LYS A 272 1.29 -28.74 -3.87
CA LYS A 272 2.71 -28.99 -3.63
C LYS A 272 2.94 -30.41 -3.14
N TYR A 273 3.88 -31.09 -3.77
CA TYR A 273 4.40 -32.40 -3.40
C TYR A 273 5.84 -32.21 -2.88
N ASN A 274 6.23 -33.02 -1.90
CA ASN A 274 7.59 -33.12 -1.44
C ASN A 274 8.07 -34.55 -1.70
N ILE A 275 9.11 -34.69 -2.53
CA ILE A 275 9.68 -36.00 -2.88
C ILE A 275 11.00 -36.11 -2.14
N VAL A 276 11.14 -37.16 -1.33
CA VAL A 276 12.35 -37.42 -0.53
C VAL A 276 12.88 -38.80 -0.83
N VAL A 277 14.18 -38.90 -1.09
CA VAL A 277 14.95 -40.14 -1.14
C VAL A 277 16.28 -39.90 -0.44
N ASN A 278 16.54 -40.65 0.64
CA ASN A 278 17.59 -40.43 1.63
C ASN A 278 17.66 -38.96 2.09
N ASP A 279 18.76 -38.27 1.81
CA ASP A 279 18.99 -36.88 2.19
C ASP A 279 18.58 -35.88 1.11
N ILE A 280 18.15 -36.34 -0.07
CA ILE A 280 17.67 -35.49 -1.17
C ILE A 280 16.18 -35.21 -0.98
N SER A 281 15.82 -33.93 -0.96
CA SER A 281 14.42 -33.49 -0.89
C SER A 281 14.16 -32.38 -1.91
N LEU A 282 13.09 -32.55 -2.68
CA LEU A 282 12.65 -31.63 -3.72
C LEU A 282 11.16 -31.37 -3.61
N PHE A 283 10.77 -30.13 -3.81
CA PHE A 283 9.38 -29.72 -3.91
C PHE A 283 8.97 -29.62 -5.37
N PHE A 284 7.88 -30.30 -5.73
CA PHE A 284 7.24 -30.17 -7.04
C PHE A 284 5.90 -29.46 -6.84
N GLN A 285 5.65 -28.42 -7.63
CA GLN A 285 4.48 -27.57 -7.48
C GLN A 285 3.72 -27.47 -8.79
N VAL A 286 2.39 -27.39 -8.69
CA VAL A 286 1.48 -27.01 -9.78
C VAL A 286 0.58 -25.90 -9.24
N GLY A 287 0.51 -24.76 -9.92
CA GLY A 287 -0.30 -23.63 -9.47
C GLY A 287 -0.79 -22.76 -10.62
N ILE A 288 -1.56 -21.74 -10.26
CA ILE A 288 -2.09 -20.75 -11.21
C ILE A 288 -1.18 -19.51 -11.21
N SER A 289 -0.67 -19.15 -12.39
CA SER A 289 0.15 -17.96 -12.62
C SER A 289 -0.21 -17.34 -13.97
N ASP A 290 -0.45 -16.03 -13.99
CA ASP A 290 -0.80 -15.26 -15.21
C ASP A 290 -1.88 -15.93 -16.07
N TYR A 291 -2.98 -16.35 -15.43
CA TYR A 291 -4.12 -17.02 -16.09
C TYR A 291 -3.79 -18.38 -16.72
N LYS A 292 -2.66 -18.99 -16.34
CA LYS A 292 -2.21 -20.30 -16.80
C LYS A 292 -1.92 -21.25 -15.65
N LEU A 293 -1.98 -22.54 -15.94
CA LEU A 293 -1.49 -23.58 -15.04
C LEU A 293 -0.01 -23.78 -15.31
N VAL A 294 0.81 -23.71 -14.26
CA VAL A 294 2.26 -23.84 -14.36
C VAL A 294 2.74 -24.86 -13.34
N SER A 295 3.59 -25.79 -13.77
CA SER A 295 4.34 -26.66 -12.86
C SER A 295 5.81 -26.27 -12.83
N HIS A 296 6.43 -26.33 -11.66
CA HIS A 296 7.88 -26.16 -11.49
C HIS A 296 8.37 -26.94 -10.26
N TYR A 297 9.69 -26.99 -10.06
CA TYR A 297 10.30 -27.64 -8.92
C TYR A 297 11.48 -26.86 -8.36
N TRP A 298 11.86 -27.17 -7.12
CA TRP A 298 13.10 -26.69 -6.50
C TRP A 298 13.54 -27.63 -5.38
N PHE A 299 14.85 -27.67 -5.12
CA PHE A 299 15.42 -28.44 -4.01
C PHE A 299 15.20 -27.73 -2.68
N SER A 300 15.06 -28.50 -1.59
CA SER A 300 14.99 -27.94 -0.24
C SER A 300 16.35 -27.45 0.28
N SER A 301 17.44 -27.84 -0.37
CA SER A 301 18.82 -27.48 -0.05
C SER A 301 19.63 -27.27 -1.32
N ASP A 302 20.39 -26.18 -1.37
CA ASP A 302 21.23 -25.82 -2.51
C ASP A 302 22.31 -26.86 -2.83
N LYS A 303 22.65 -27.73 -1.85
CA LYS A 303 23.56 -28.87 -2.02
C LYS A 303 23.19 -29.74 -3.22
N TYR A 304 21.91 -29.83 -3.59
CA TYR A 304 21.43 -30.71 -4.66
C TYR A 304 21.16 -29.99 -5.99
N ASN A 305 21.41 -28.69 -6.10
CA ASN A 305 21.17 -27.92 -7.33
C ASN A 305 21.98 -28.46 -8.53
N TYR A 306 23.07 -29.20 -8.31
CA TYR A 306 23.81 -29.87 -9.39
C TYR A 306 22.98 -30.92 -10.15
N LEU A 307 21.90 -31.42 -9.55
CA LEU A 307 20.99 -32.39 -10.17
C LEU A 307 20.00 -31.74 -11.14
N THR A 308 19.84 -30.41 -11.13
CA THR A 308 18.93 -29.69 -12.02
C THR A 308 19.18 -30.03 -13.48
N ASN A 309 20.44 -29.98 -13.93
CA ASN A 309 20.79 -30.33 -15.31
C ASN A 309 20.45 -31.80 -15.66
N LYS A 310 20.59 -32.72 -14.69
CA LYS A 310 20.22 -34.14 -14.91
C LYS A 310 18.71 -34.31 -15.06
N LEU A 311 17.93 -33.62 -14.24
CA LEU A 311 16.48 -33.60 -14.30
C LEU A 311 15.97 -33.00 -15.62
N GLU A 312 16.50 -31.85 -16.01
CA GLU A 312 16.15 -31.17 -17.26
C GLU A 312 16.49 -32.02 -18.49
N ASN A 313 17.66 -32.67 -18.51
CA ASN A 313 18.05 -33.57 -19.59
C ASN A 313 17.14 -34.80 -19.71
N LYS A 314 16.54 -35.27 -18.61
CA LYS A 314 15.51 -36.32 -18.63
C LYS A 314 14.08 -35.77 -18.85
N GLY A 315 13.94 -34.46 -19.08
CA GLY A 315 12.67 -33.82 -19.44
C GLY A 315 11.79 -33.41 -18.25
N VAL A 316 12.37 -33.20 -17.07
CA VAL A 316 11.71 -32.56 -15.92
C VAL A 316 12.03 -31.08 -15.97
N LYS A 317 11.04 -30.23 -16.19
CA LYS A 317 11.24 -28.79 -16.36
C LYS A 317 9.98 -28.01 -16.01
N GLU A 318 10.15 -26.71 -15.80
CA GLU A 318 9.01 -25.81 -15.72
C GLU A 318 8.14 -25.96 -16.98
N THR A 319 6.84 -26.16 -16.77
CA THR A 319 5.88 -26.44 -17.83
C THR A 319 4.66 -25.55 -17.64
N THR A 320 4.34 -24.77 -18.65
CA THR A 320 3.07 -24.05 -18.75
C THR A 320 2.10 -24.92 -19.53
N PHE A 321 0.91 -25.15 -18.98
CA PHE A 321 -0.13 -25.95 -19.62
C PHE A 321 -1.15 -25.06 -20.30
N GLU A 322 -1.51 -25.43 -21.52
CA GLU A 322 -2.56 -24.75 -22.28
C GLU A 322 -3.94 -25.07 -21.70
N TYR A 323 -4.86 -24.12 -21.85
CA TYR A 323 -6.19 -24.23 -21.25
C TYR A 323 -7.03 -25.36 -21.85
N ASP A 324 -6.76 -25.77 -23.09
CA ASP A 324 -7.47 -26.84 -23.80
C ASP A 324 -7.00 -28.26 -23.44
N GLN A 325 -5.82 -28.41 -22.82
CA GLN A 325 -5.33 -29.72 -22.36
C GLN A 325 -6.24 -30.31 -21.28
N THR A 326 -6.51 -31.60 -21.31
CA THR A 326 -7.37 -32.24 -20.30
C THR A 326 -6.68 -32.31 -18.94
N PRO A 327 -7.41 -32.24 -17.81
CA PRO A 327 -6.84 -32.49 -16.48
C PRO A 327 -6.06 -33.80 -16.40
N GLU A 328 -6.52 -34.84 -17.09
CA GLU A 328 -5.91 -36.17 -17.14
C GLU A 328 -4.56 -36.16 -17.86
N ASP A 329 -4.44 -35.46 -18.98
CA ASP A 329 -3.18 -35.37 -19.72
C ASP A 329 -2.14 -34.56 -18.95
N ILE A 330 -2.57 -33.47 -18.31
CA ILE A 330 -1.71 -32.67 -17.43
C ILE A 330 -1.27 -33.52 -16.23
N ALA A 331 -2.17 -34.26 -15.61
CA ALA A 331 -1.86 -35.14 -14.48
C ALA A 331 -0.90 -36.28 -14.87
N LYS A 332 -1.05 -36.86 -16.06
CA LYS A 332 -0.10 -37.85 -16.60
C LYS A 332 1.29 -37.26 -16.76
N GLU A 333 1.40 -36.07 -17.33
CA GLU A 333 2.69 -35.40 -17.50
C GLU A 333 3.35 -35.05 -16.15
N ILE A 334 2.57 -34.55 -15.19
CA ILE A 334 3.02 -34.30 -13.82
C ILE A 334 3.52 -35.60 -13.17
N THR A 335 2.75 -36.69 -13.28
CA THR A 335 3.12 -38.00 -12.75
C THR A 335 4.43 -38.49 -13.40
N ARG A 336 4.55 -38.36 -14.73
CA ARG A 336 5.76 -38.72 -15.48
C ARG A 336 6.99 -37.96 -14.98
N GLN A 337 6.88 -36.64 -14.80
CA GLN A 337 7.99 -35.82 -14.30
C GLN A 337 8.38 -36.21 -12.87
N MET A 338 7.41 -36.40 -11.97
CA MET A 338 7.67 -36.86 -10.60
C MET A 338 8.31 -38.25 -10.55
N ASN A 339 7.90 -39.16 -11.43
CA ASN A 339 8.51 -40.49 -11.56
C ASN A 339 10.00 -40.36 -11.95
N ILE A 340 10.32 -39.53 -12.95
CA ILE A 340 11.71 -39.27 -13.36
C ILE A 340 12.54 -38.67 -12.21
N ILE A 341 11.97 -37.75 -11.44
CA ILE A 341 12.62 -37.19 -10.24
C ILE A 341 13.01 -38.32 -9.28
N ILE A 342 12.06 -39.21 -8.98
CA ILE A 342 12.29 -40.35 -8.08
C ILE A 342 13.40 -41.26 -8.61
N THR A 343 13.38 -41.61 -9.91
CA THR A 343 14.44 -42.43 -10.53
C THR A 343 15.81 -41.76 -10.47
N VAL A 344 15.90 -40.45 -10.75
CA VAL A 344 17.17 -39.72 -10.66
C VAL A 344 17.68 -39.72 -9.23
N PHE A 345 16.82 -39.55 -8.23
CA PHE A 345 17.28 -39.57 -6.84
C PHE A 345 17.75 -40.95 -6.41
N ASP A 346 17.10 -42.02 -6.90
CA ASP A 346 17.59 -43.38 -6.69
C ASP A 346 19.00 -43.56 -7.29
N ASP A 347 19.21 -43.19 -8.56
CA ASP A 347 20.51 -43.32 -9.24
C ASP A 347 21.67 -42.61 -8.49
N GLU A 348 21.38 -41.49 -7.81
CA GLU A 348 22.40 -40.63 -7.18
C GLU A 348 22.75 -41.00 -5.73
N THR A 349 21.87 -41.73 -5.05
CA THR A 349 21.97 -42.00 -3.60
C THR A 349 22.53 -43.39 -3.27
N ASN A 350 23.41 -43.92 -4.13
CA ASN A 350 24.02 -45.24 -3.96
C ASN A 350 24.81 -45.43 -2.67
#